data_AF-A0A2V9S1E7-F1
#
_entry.id   AF-A0A2V9S1E7-F1
#
_cell.length_a   1.000
_cell.length_b   1.000
_cell.length_c   1.000
_cell.angle_alpha   90.00
_cell.angle_beta   90.00
_cell.angle_gamma   90.00
#
_symmetry.space_group_name_H-M   'P 1'
#
loop_
_entity.id
_entity.type
_entity.pdbx_description
1 polymer ?
#
loop_
_entity_poly.entity_id
_entity_poly.type
_entity_poly.pdbx_seq_one_letter_code
_entity_poly.pdbx_strand_id
1 'polypeptide(L)'
;MRRVAVTLLCFTLLALGFPSSARAQLGARTLPRSLDQLSEEAAIIVHGRVVSARIEPHPQLRNLTTIVVSMAVSDTYKGKPQKSFSFRQYVWDPRHAAVEYGKGQELVLLMGPVSEFGLSSPVGLEQGRFRVSRDQKGQTVAVNGRGNFGLFKGVEKRAQVRGMKLSVRTVGIVHQQKAGPLPLVDLENAIRSFAGTH
;
A
#
# COMPACT_ATOMS: atom_id res chain seq x y z
N MET A 1 15.25 61.28 5.66
CA MET A 1 14.88 60.31 4.60
C MET A 1 15.78 59.08 4.51
N ARG A 2 17.11 59.16 4.68
CA ARG A 2 18.03 58.00 4.64
C ARG A 2 17.78 56.91 5.69
N ARG A 3 17.29 57.25 6.90
CA ARG A 3 17.07 56.27 7.98
C ARG A 3 15.85 55.37 7.78
N VAL A 4 14.80 55.86 7.10
CA VAL A 4 13.57 55.09 6.84
C VAL A 4 13.79 54.05 5.73
N ALA A 5 14.64 54.36 4.75
CA ALA A 5 14.98 53.45 3.66
C ALA A 5 15.75 52.20 4.13
N VAL A 6 16.59 52.33 5.16
CA VAL A 6 17.36 51.19 5.70
C VAL A 6 16.48 50.24 6.52
N THR A 7 15.49 50.78 7.25
CA THR A 7 14.56 49.96 8.05
C THR A 7 13.59 49.17 7.16
N LEU A 8 13.14 49.73 6.04
CA LEU A 8 12.29 49.03 5.07
C LEU A 8 13.04 47.92 4.31
N LEU A 9 14.35 48.09 4.08
CA LEU A 9 15.18 47.08 3.40
C LEU A 9 15.45 45.87 4.31
N CYS A 10 15.62 46.08 5.63
CA CYS A 10 15.76 44.97 6.58
C CYS A 10 14.47 44.17 6.78
N PHE A 11 13.29 44.81 6.71
CA PHE A 11 12.00 44.10 6.86
C PHE A 11 11.64 43.25 5.64
N THR A 12 12.07 43.64 4.44
CA THR A 12 11.83 42.88 3.20
C THR A 12 12.78 41.67 3.08
N LEU A 13 14.01 41.78 3.57
CA LEU A 13 14.95 40.65 3.66
C LEU A 13 14.54 39.60 4.72
N LEU A 14 13.87 40.01 5.81
CA LEU A 14 13.41 39.07 6.84
C LEU A 14 12.16 38.27 6.40
N ALA A 15 11.32 38.84 5.52
CA ALA A 15 10.12 38.18 5.01
C ALA A 15 10.41 37.13 3.91
N LEU A 16 11.57 37.21 3.25
CA LEU A 16 12.04 36.22 2.26
C LEU A 16 12.82 35.05 2.91
N GLY A 17 13.09 35.14 4.21
CA GLY A 17 13.87 34.16 4.97
C GLY A 17 13.05 33.05 5.64
N PHE A 18 11.73 32.96 5.42
CA PHE A 18 10.97 31.82 5.91
C PHE A 18 11.41 30.58 5.11
N PRO A 19 12.14 29.62 5.72
CA PRO A 19 12.44 28.38 5.03
C PRO A 19 11.10 27.73 4.72
N SER A 20 10.77 27.65 3.44
CA SER A 20 9.73 26.75 2.94
C SER A 20 10.06 25.41 3.57
N SER A 21 9.26 24.98 4.55
CA SER A 21 9.56 23.82 5.38
C SER A 21 9.93 22.69 4.44
N ALA A 22 11.21 22.32 4.43
CA ALA A 22 11.68 21.23 3.62
C ALA A 22 10.86 20.02 4.05
N ARG A 23 9.88 19.63 3.24
CA ARG A 23 9.04 18.47 3.51
C ARG A 23 9.97 17.28 3.39
N ALA A 24 10.53 16.87 4.53
CA ALA A 24 11.31 15.65 4.63
C ALA A 24 10.49 14.53 3.98
N GLN A 25 11.14 13.73 3.16
CA GLN A 25 10.48 12.63 2.46
C GLN A 25 9.96 11.64 3.52
N LEU A 26 8.64 11.63 3.76
CA LEU A 26 8.00 10.82 4.81
C LEU A 26 7.90 9.32 4.46
N GLY A 27 8.37 8.90 3.29
CA GLY A 27 8.32 7.50 2.85
C GLY A 27 9.07 7.23 1.56
N ALA A 28 9.26 5.96 1.19
CA ALA A 28 9.96 5.60 -0.03
C ALA A 28 9.17 6.01 -1.29
N ARG A 29 9.87 6.56 -2.30
CA ARG A 29 9.30 6.82 -3.62
C ARG A 29 9.18 5.50 -4.38
N THR A 30 7.97 5.13 -4.75
CA THR A 30 7.69 3.92 -5.54
C THR A 30 7.19 4.28 -6.93
N LEU A 31 7.57 3.46 -7.92
CA LEU A 31 6.93 3.51 -9.23
C LEU A 31 5.44 3.14 -9.08
N PRO A 32 4.53 3.86 -9.76
CA PRO A 32 3.12 3.47 -9.80
C PRO A 32 2.98 2.07 -10.39
N ARG A 33 2.24 1.20 -9.70
CA ARG A 33 1.91 -0.16 -10.14
C ARG A 33 0.40 -0.31 -10.23
N SER A 34 -0.03 -1.05 -11.25
CA SER A 34 -1.43 -1.44 -11.45
C SER A 34 -1.71 -2.80 -10.82
N LEU A 35 -2.97 -3.14 -10.62
CA LEU A 35 -3.38 -4.32 -9.87
C LEU A 35 -2.93 -5.62 -10.51
N ASP A 36 -2.89 -5.70 -11.84
CA ASP A 36 -2.35 -6.86 -12.55
C ASP A 36 -0.87 -7.06 -12.24
N GLN A 37 -0.08 -5.99 -12.25
CA GLN A 37 1.34 -6.03 -11.91
C GLN A 37 1.58 -6.38 -10.44
N LEU A 38 0.80 -5.78 -9.53
CA LEU A 38 0.87 -6.08 -8.10
C LEU A 38 0.55 -7.56 -7.84
N SER A 39 -0.48 -8.09 -8.50
CA SER A 39 -0.93 -9.48 -8.34
C SER A 39 0.05 -10.48 -8.94
N GLU A 40 0.67 -10.12 -10.08
CA GLU A 40 1.71 -10.91 -10.73
C GLU A 40 2.97 -11.00 -9.87
N GLU A 41 3.48 -9.86 -9.39
CA GLU A 41 4.70 -9.77 -8.56
C GLU A 41 4.52 -10.36 -7.15
N ALA A 42 3.29 -10.45 -6.65
CA ALA A 42 3.03 -11.01 -5.33
C ALA A 42 3.32 -12.52 -5.28
N ALA A 43 4.02 -12.96 -4.25
CA ALA A 43 4.20 -14.39 -3.95
C ALA A 43 2.98 -14.97 -3.24
N ILE A 44 2.32 -14.17 -2.39
CA ILE A 44 1.14 -14.55 -1.64
C ILE A 44 0.17 -13.36 -1.57
N ILE A 45 -1.14 -13.64 -1.70
CA ILE A 45 -2.18 -12.64 -1.56
C ILE A 45 -3.23 -13.15 -0.57
N VAL A 46 -3.44 -12.40 0.51
CA VAL A 46 -4.36 -12.78 1.60
C VAL A 46 -5.28 -11.63 1.99
N HIS A 47 -6.47 -11.98 2.46
CA HIS A 47 -7.38 -11.08 3.17
C HIS A 47 -7.62 -11.60 4.57
N GLY A 48 -7.67 -10.69 5.54
CA GLY A 48 -7.94 -11.06 6.91
C GLY A 48 -7.81 -9.90 7.88
N ARG A 49 -7.82 -10.23 9.18
CA ARG A 49 -7.75 -9.26 10.27
C ARG A 49 -6.43 -9.39 11.03
N VAL A 50 -5.79 -8.26 11.32
CA VAL A 50 -4.57 -8.22 12.14
C VAL A 50 -4.91 -8.64 13.57
N VAL A 51 -4.23 -9.66 14.07
CA VAL A 51 -4.37 -10.14 15.47
C VAL A 51 -3.28 -9.58 16.37
N SER A 52 -2.08 -9.32 15.82
CA SER A 52 -0.98 -8.67 16.54
C SER A 52 -0.04 -7.96 15.58
N ALA A 53 0.52 -6.85 16.02
CA ALA A 53 1.61 -6.14 15.37
C ALA A 53 2.59 -5.69 16.46
N ARG A 54 3.84 -6.12 16.37
CA ARG A 54 4.87 -5.87 17.39
C ARG A 54 6.14 -5.36 16.74
N ILE A 55 6.64 -4.24 17.23
CA ILE A 55 7.94 -3.73 16.82
C ILE A 55 9.00 -4.44 17.65
N GLU A 56 9.97 -5.06 16.98
CA GLU A 56 11.05 -5.79 17.61
C GLU A 56 12.32 -5.76 16.74
N PRO A 57 13.52 -5.89 17.33
CA PRO A 57 14.76 -6.04 16.58
C PRO A 57 14.75 -7.29 15.70
N HIS A 58 15.47 -7.23 14.59
CA HIS A 58 15.72 -8.41 13.77
C HIS A 58 16.63 -9.40 14.51
N PRO A 59 16.31 -10.72 14.53
CA PRO A 59 17.08 -11.69 15.31
C PRO A 59 18.53 -11.86 14.84
N GLN A 60 18.79 -11.64 13.54
CA GLN A 60 20.11 -11.84 12.93
C GLN A 60 20.82 -10.54 12.52
N LEU A 61 20.09 -9.43 12.36
CA LEU A 61 20.62 -8.20 11.80
C LEU A 61 20.68 -7.14 12.90
N ARG A 62 21.87 -7.02 13.51
CA ARG A 62 22.14 -6.06 14.57
C ARG A 62 21.84 -4.65 14.03
N ASN A 63 21.01 -3.88 14.74
CA ASN A 63 20.52 -2.54 14.39
C ASN A 63 19.36 -2.46 13.39
N LEU A 64 18.77 -3.58 12.97
CA LEU A 64 17.56 -3.54 12.14
C LEU A 64 16.31 -3.63 13.02
N THR A 65 15.53 -2.56 13.08
CA THR A 65 14.20 -2.58 13.70
C THR A 65 13.16 -3.09 12.70
N THR A 66 12.30 -3.98 13.16
CA THR A 66 11.27 -4.61 12.33
C THR A 66 9.92 -4.59 13.01
N ILE A 67 8.87 -4.87 12.23
CA ILE A 67 7.54 -5.18 12.73
C ILE A 67 7.19 -6.62 12.37
N VAL A 68 6.72 -7.37 13.35
CA VAL A 68 6.12 -8.69 13.14
C VAL A 68 4.62 -8.55 13.23
N VAL A 69 3.97 -8.82 12.10
CA VAL A 69 2.51 -8.76 11.97
C VAL A 69 2.00 -10.19 11.87
N SER A 70 0.93 -10.49 12.60
CA SER A 70 0.18 -11.74 12.48
C SER A 70 -1.28 -11.42 12.20
N MET A 71 -1.87 -12.18 11.28
CA MET A 71 -3.23 -12.02 10.82
C MET A 71 -3.99 -13.33 10.93
N ALA A 72 -5.27 -13.24 11.29
CA ALA A 72 -6.24 -14.29 11.05
C ALA A 72 -6.75 -14.12 9.61
N VAL A 73 -6.53 -15.11 8.77
CA VAL A 73 -6.82 -15.07 7.33
C VAL A 73 -8.24 -15.56 7.10
N SER A 74 -9.04 -14.75 6.40
CA SER A 74 -10.37 -15.11 5.91
C SER A 74 -10.29 -15.77 4.53
N ASP A 75 -9.41 -15.30 3.66
CA ASP A 75 -9.24 -15.85 2.31
C ASP A 75 -7.79 -15.73 1.81
N THR A 76 -7.38 -16.67 0.95
CA THR A 76 -6.09 -16.67 0.26
C THR A 76 -6.34 -16.69 -1.25
N TYR A 77 -5.98 -15.60 -1.93
CA TYR A 77 -6.19 -15.44 -3.37
C TYR A 77 -5.03 -15.95 -4.22
N LYS A 78 -3.82 -16.00 -3.65
CA LYS A 78 -2.61 -16.54 -4.30
C LYS A 78 -1.72 -17.17 -3.23
N GLY A 79 -1.11 -18.31 -3.55
CA GLY A 79 -0.28 -19.08 -2.61
C GLY A 79 -1.06 -20.19 -1.91
N LYS A 80 -0.44 -20.81 -0.90
CA LYS A 80 -1.05 -21.93 -0.16
C LYS A 80 -2.19 -21.43 0.74
N PRO A 81 -3.38 -22.04 0.71
CA PRO A 81 -4.47 -21.73 1.63
C PRO A 81 -4.01 -21.85 3.08
N GLN A 82 -4.34 -20.86 3.91
CA GLN A 82 -3.95 -20.80 5.31
C GLN A 82 -4.97 -20.03 6.15
N LYS A 83 -5.07 -20.38 7.44
CA LYS A 83 -5.96 -19.69 8.40
C LYS A 83 -5.27 -18.56 9.15
N SER A 84 -3.94 -18.53 9.10
CA SER A 84 -3.11 -17.52 9.76
C SER A 84 -1.93 -17.18 8.87
N PHE A 85 -1.55 -15.91 8.83
CA PHE A 85 -0.40 -15.43 8.08
C PHE A 85 0.41 -14.49 8.96
N SER A 86 1.73 -14.70 9.00
CA SER A 86 2.66 -13.86 9.75
C SER A 86 3.84 -13.47 8.88
N PHE A 87 4.27 -12.22 8.99
CA PHE A 87 5.42 -11.70 8.26
C PHE A 87 6.20 -10.70 9.09
N ARG A 88 7.48 -10.54 8.73
CA ARG A 88 8.38 -9.54 9.31
C ARG A 88 8.71 -8.50 8.25
N GLN A 89 8.47 -7.23 8.55
CA GLN A 89 8.80 -6.12 7.65
C GLN A 89 9.84 -5.20 8.30
N TYR A 90 10.77 -4.69 7.49
CA TYR A 90 11.65 -3.60 7.92
C TYR A 90 10.83 -2.32 8.22
N VAL A 91 11.22 -1.62 9.26
CA VAL A 91 10.61 -0.37 9.68
C VAL A 91 11.65 0.74 9.65
N TRP A 92 11.41 1.74 8.79
CA TRP A 92 12.25 2.94 8.74
C TRP A 92 12.00 3.85 9.94
N ASP A 93 10.72 4.11 10.25
CA ASP A 93 10.30 4.93 11.40
C ASP A 93 9.33 4.14 12.30
N PRO A 94 9.75 3.71 13.49
CA PRO A 94 8.92 2.91 14.39
C PRO A 94 7.66 3.63 14.85
N ARG A 95 7.61 4.96 14.80
CA ARG A 95 6.44 5.74 15.22
C ARG A 95 5.21 5.49 14.34
N HIS A 96 5.42 5.11 13.07
CA HIS A 96 4.34 4.94 12.09
C HIS A 96 3.96 3.46 11.86
N ALA A 97 4.91 2.54 12.02
CA ALA A 97 4.70 1.12 11.66
C ALA A 97 3.58 0.43 12.44
N ALA A 98 3.42 0.72 13.73
CA ALA A 98 2.35 0.12 14.53
C ALA A 98 0.95 0.64 14.15
N VAL A 99 0.85 1.87 13.63
CA VAL A 99 -0.40 2.49 13.17
C VAL A 99 -0.88 1.84 11.88
N GLU A 100 0.06 1.47 11.03
CA GLU A 100 -0.16 0.86 9.72
C GLU A 100 -0.72 -0.57 9.76
N TYR A 101 -0.44 -1.30 10.84
CA TYR A 101 -0.90 -2.68 11.07
C TYR A 101 -1.61 -2.81 12.43
N GLY A 102 -2.46 -1.83 12.76
CA GLY A 102 -3.18 -1.81 14.02
C GLY A 102 -3.98 -3.09 14.28
N LYS A 103 -3.95 -3.61 15.50
CA LYS A 103 -4.75 -4.77 15.91
C LYS A 103 -6.23 -4.54 15.57
N GLY A 104 -6.88 -5.54 14.98
CA GLY A 104 -8.27 -5.48 14.56
C GLY A 104 -8.50 -4.86 13.19
N GLN A 105 -7.48 -4.24 12.56
CA GLN A 105 -7.58 -3.76 11.18
C GLN A 105 -7.78 -4.93 10.22
N GLU A 106 -8.64 -4.72 9.23
CA GLU A 106 -8.90 -5.66 8.16
C GLU A 106 -8.15 -5.22 6.91
N LEU A 107 -7.37 -6.12 6.33
CA LEU A 107 -6.43 -5.82 5.26
C LEU A 107 -6.52 -6.85 4.15
N VAL A 108 -6.33 -6.40 2.91
CA VAL A 108 -5.91 -7.24 1.79
C VAL A 108 -4.45 -6.95 1.51
N LEU A 109 -3.59 -7.97 1.59
CA LEU A 109 -2.15 -7.84 1.42
C LEU A 109 -1.68 -8.64 0.21
N LEU A 110 -1.03 -7.95 -0.73
CA LEU A 110 -0.30 -8.53 -1.86
C LEU A 110 1.17 -8.50 -1.50
N MET A 111 1.70 -9.61 -1.00
CA MET A 111 3.04 -9.68 -0.40
C MET A 111 4.06 -10.19 -1.40
N GLY A 112 5.23 -9.56 -1.42
CA GLY A 112 6.39 -10.06 -2.16
C GLY A 112 6.97 -11.34 -1.54
N PRO A 113 7.94 -11.97 -2.22
CA PRO A 113 8.63 -13.13 -1.67
C PRO A 113 9.36 -12.78 -0.36
N VAL A 114 9.56 -13.81 0.47
CA VAL A 114 10.36 -13.68 1.68
C VAL A 114 11.84 -13.63 1.29
N SER A 115 12.59 -12.66 1.82
CA SER A 115 14.03 -12.53 1.58
C SER A 115 14.81 -13.61 2.33
N GLU A 116 16.11 -13.73 2.02
CA GLU A 116 17.04 -14.63 2.72
C GLU A 116 17.10 -14.39 4.24
N PHE A 117 16.78 -13.16 4.68
CA PHE A 117 16.73 -12.78 6.09
C PHE A 117 15.35 -12.95 6.73
N GLY A 118 14.37 -13.53 6.02
CA GLY A 118 13.02 -13.72 6.56
C GLY A 118 12.16 -12.45 6.54
N LEU A 119 12.54 -11.43 5.76
CA LEU A 119 11.77 -10.19 5.61
C LEU A 119 10.83 -10.28 4.41
N SER A 120 9.64 -9.71 4.53
CA SER A 120 8.70 -9.52 3.41
C SER A 120 7.93 -8.22 3.60
N SER A 121 7.49 -7.65 2.48
CA SER A 121 6.70 -6.43 2.45
C SER A 121 5.63 -6.52 1.36
N PRO A 122 4.56 -5.71 1.45
CA PRO A 122 3.62 -5.57 0.36
C PRO A 122 4.33 -5.11 -0.92
N VAL A 123 3.95 -5.70 -2.06
CA VAL A 123 4.46 -5.33 -3.38
C VAL A 123 4.15 -3.87 -3.65
N GLY A 124 5.15 -3.12 -4.11
CA GLY A 124 5.00 -1.67 -4.32
C GLY A 124 4.76 -0.88 -3.02
N LEU A 125 5.11 -1.45 -1.86
CA LEU A 125 4.89 -0.90 -0.52
C LEU A 125 3.39 -0.64 -0.27
N GLU A 126 3.06 0.61 0.06
CA GLU A 126 1.69 1.08 0.29
C GLU A 126 0.67 0.75 -0.81
N GLN A 127 1.12 0.37 -2.00
CA GLN A 127 0.26 0.00 -3.12
C GLN A 127 -0.34 -1.40 -3.00
N GLY A 128 0.43 -2.35 -2.47
CA GLY A 128 0.01 -3.74 -2.28
C GLY A 128 -0.70 -3.98 -0.96
N ARG A 129 -0.83 -2.96 -0.11
CA ARG A 129 -1.58 -3.01 1.15
C ARG A 129 -2.88 -2.23 1.01
N PHE A 130 -4.01 -2.93 1.04
CA PHE A 130 -5.32 -2.31 1.03
C PHE A 130 -5.94 -2.41 2.40
N ARG A 131 -6.34 -1.26 2.96
CA ARG A 131 -7.15 -1.20 4.16
C ARG A 131 -8.60 -1.39 3.79
N VAL A 132 -9.26 -2.31 4.49
CA VAL A 132 -10.70 -2.57 4.38
C VAL A 132 -11.42 -1.77 5.45
N SER A 133 -12.47 -1.06 5.05
CA SER A 133 -13.30 -0.24 5.93
C SER A 133 -14.72 -0.15 5.40
N ARG A 134 -15.65 0.40 6.18
CA ARG A 134 -16.98 0.75 5.69
C ARG A 134 -17.03 2.22 5.28
N ASP A 135 -17.65 2.50 4.15
CA ASP A 135 -17.91 3.88 3.72
C ASP A 135 -19.12 4.48 4.46
N GLN A 136 -19.47 5.73 4.13
CA GLN A 136 -20.61 6.44 4.74
C GLN A 136 -21.97 5.77 4.45
N LYS A 137 -22.04 4.91 3.42
CA LYS A 137 -23.23 4.15 3.05
C LYS A 137 -23.23 2.73 3.67
N GLY A 138 -22.24 2.43 4.51
CA GLY A 138 -22.07 1.13 5.15
C GLY A 138 -21.50 0.04 4.23
N GLN A 139 -21.09 0.38 3.00
CA GLN A 139 -20.51 -0.57 2.06
C GLN A 139 -19.06 -0.86 2.42
N THR A 140 -18.67 -2.12 2.37
CA THR A 140 -17.28 -2.52 2.59
C THR A 140 -16.43 -2.14 1.37
N VAL A 141 -15.44 -1.30 1.59
CA VAL A 141 -14.54 -0.75 0.58
C VAL A 141 -13.08 -0.96 0.97
N ALA A 142 -12.22 -1.02 -0.04
CA ALA A 142 -10.79 -1.20 0.09
C ALA A 142 -10.02 -0.04 -0.55
N VAL A 143 -9.00 0.45 0.15
CA VAL A 143 -8.15 1.56 -0.32
C VAL A 143 -6.69 1.33 0.08
N ASN A 144 -5.77 1.53 -0.86
CA ASN A 144 -4.33 1.47 -0.59
C ASN A 144 -3.75 2.86 -0.25
N GLY A 145 -2.48 2.93 0.14
CA GLY A 145 -1.86 4.20 0.55
C GLY A 145 -1.65 5.22 -0.57
N ARG A 146 -1.94 4.86 -1.83
CA ARG A 146 -2.02 5.78 -2.98
C ARG A 146 -3.45 6.20 -3.31
N GLY A 147 -4.43 5.84 -2.48
CA GLY A 147 -5.84 6.09 -2.77
C GLY A 147 -6.31 5.38 -4.04
N ASN A 148 -5.77 4.20 -4.35
CA ASN A 148 -6.04 3.43 -5.57
C ASN A 148 -5.76 4.20 -6.88
N PHE A 149 -4.96 5.27 -6.84
CA PHE A 149 -4.63 6.04 -8.04
C PHE A 149 -3.86 5.18 -9.06
N GLY A 150 -4.40 5.08 -10.29
CA GLY A 150 -3.78 4.31 -11.37
C GLY A 150 -3.89 2.79 -11.22
N LEU A 151 -4.72 2.30 -10.28
CA LEU A 151 -4.86 0.87 -9.97
C LEU A 151 -5.19 0.02 -11.21
N PHE A 152 -5.97 0.55 -12.15
CA PHE A 152 -6.34 -0.15 -13.38
C PHE A 152 -5.66 0.38 -14.65
N LYS A 153 -4.64 1.22 -14.50
CA LYS A 153 -3.99 1.90 -15.63
C LYS A 153 -3.31 0.89 -16.58
N GLY A 154 -3.83 0.79 -17.80
CA GLY A 154 -3.27 -0.04 -18.86
C GLY A 154 -3.47 -1.55 -18.67
N VAL A 155 -4.31 -1.96 -17.71
CA VAL A 155 -4.59 -3.37 -17.41
C VAL A 155 -5.13 -4.09 -18.64
N GLU A 156 -6.13 -3.52 -19.30
CA GLU A 156 -6.78 -4.13 -20.46
C GLU A 156 -5.80 -4.36 -21.62
N LYS A 157 -4.99 -3.35 -21.95
CA LYS A 157 -3.96 -3.46 -22.98
C LYS A 157 -2.96 -4.58 -22.66
N ARG A 158 -2.50 -4.70 -21.41
CA ARG A 158 -1.57 -5.77 -21.00
C ARG A 158 -2.24 -7.14 -20.99
N ALA A 159 -3.50 -7.22 -20.56
CA ALA A 159 -4.29 -8.45 -20.61
C ALA A 159 -4.44 -8.95 -22.06
N GLN A 160 -4.77 -8.06 -22.99
CA GLN A 160 -4.86 -8.38 -24.42
C GLN A 160 -3.53 -8.88 -24.99
N VAL A 161 -2.43 -8.18 -24.70
CA VAL A 161 -1.07 -8.60 -25.14
C VAL A 161 -0.69 -9.98 -24.61
N ARG A 162 -1.17 -10.34 -23.41
CA ARG A 162 -0.94 -11.65 -22.77
C ARG A 162 -1.97 -12.71 -23.17
N GLY A 163 -2.91 -12.41 -24.07
CA GLY A 163 -3.99 -13.32 -24.44
C GLY A 163 -5.00 -13.61 -23.32
N MET A 164 -5.00 -12.82 -22.25
CA MET A 164 -5.92 -12.98 -21.12
C MET A 164 -7.27 -12.32 -21.42
N LYS A 165 -8.35 -13.09 -21.27
CA LYS A 165 -9.72 -12.56 -21.36
C LYS A 165 -10.19 -12.14 -19.97
N LEU A 166 -10.36 -10.83 -19.78
CA LEU A 166 -10.96 -10.31 -18.54
C LEU A 166 -12.47 -10.58 -18.53
N SER A 167 -13.02 -10.87 -17.35
CA SER A 167 -14.48 -11.00 -17.21
C SER A 167 -15.18 -9.68 -17.52
N VAL A 168 -16.43 -9.73 -17.99
CA VAL A 168 -17.24 -8.53 -18.27
C VAL A 168 -17.32 -7.60 -17.05
N ARG A 169 -17.43 -8.18 -15.85
CA ARG A 169 -17.42 -7.44 -14.59
C ARG A 169 -16.08 -6.73 -14.36
N THR A 170 -14.96 -7.42 -14.55
CA THR A 170 -13.61 -6.86 -14.41
C THR A 170 -13.37 -5.72 -15.40
N VAL A 171 -13.81 -5.88 -16.65
CA VAL A 171 -13.75 -4.83 -17.69
C VAL A 171 -14.56 -3.60 -17.25
N GLY A 172 -15.78 -3.81 -16.74
CA GLY A 172 -16.61 -2.73 -16.20
C GLY A 172 -15.91 -1.95 -15.09
N ILE A 173 -15.28 -2.65 -14.13
CA ILE A 173 -14.50 -2.04 -13.04
C ILE A 173 -13.32 -1.24 -13.61
N VAL A 174 -12.56 -1.81 -14.54
CA VAL A 174 -11.38 -1.16 -15.15
C VAL A 174 -11.76 0.16 -15.83
N HIS A 175 -12.90 0.23 -16.52
CA HIS A 175 -13.33 1.45 -17.20
C HIS A 175 -13.97 2.49 -16.28
N GLN A 176 -14.72 2.05 -15.27
CA GLN A 176 -15.49 2.96 -14.41
C GLN A 176 -14.66 3.50 -13.24
N GLN A 177 -13.69 2.72 -12.76
CA GLN A 177 -13.01 3.05 -11.52
C GLN A 177 -12.04 4.22 -11.69
N LYS A 178 -12.28 5.27 -10.91
CA LYS A 178 -11.36 6.38 -10.67
C LYS A 178 -10.55 6.13 -9.38
N ALA A 179 -9.60 7.01 -9.10
CA ALA A 179 -8.94 7.00 -7.79
C ALA A 179 -9.98 7.13 -6.65
N GLY A 180 -9.70 6.49 -5.52
CA GLY A 180 -10.58 6.42 -4.36
C GLY A 180 -10.88 4.99 -3.91
N PRO A 181 -11.65 4.83 -2.82
CA PRO A 181 -12.08 3.52 -2.34
C PRO A 181 -12.81 2.72 -3.43
N LEU A 182 -12.56 1.42 -3.47
CA LEU A 182 -13.19 0.47 -4.38
C LEU A 182 -14.02 -0.51 -3.54
N PRO A 183 -15.24 -0.93 -3.95
CA PRO A 183 -15.96 -1.99 -3.25
C PRO A 183 -15.07 -3.22 -3.08
N LEU A 184 -15.03 -3.78 -1.86
CA LEU A 184 -14.11 -4.89 -1.54
C LEU A 184 -14.32 -6.07 -2.50
N VAL A 185 -15.57 -6.43 -2.75
CA VAL A 185 -15.94 -7.51 -3.68
C VAL A 185 -15.39 -7.30 -5.09
N ASP A 186 -15.31 -6.05 -5.56
CA ASP A 186 -14.78 -5.74 -6.88
C ASP A 186 -13.25 -5.83 -6.91
N LEU A 187 -12.58 -5.41 -5.83
CA LEU A 187 -11.15 -5.63 -5.64
C LEU A 187 -10.81 -7.13 -5.66
N GLU A 188 -11.53 -7.93 -4.87
CA GLU A 188 -11.30 -9.37 -4.73
C GLU A 188 -11.52 -10.11 -6.05
N ASN A 189 -12.59 -9.80 -6.78
CA ASN A 189 -12.85 -10.38 -8.09
C ASN A 189 -11.76 -10.01 -9.11
N ALA A 190 -11.27 -8.78 -9.09
CA ALA A 190 -10.16 -8.36 -9.94
C ALA A 190 -8.87 -9.10 -9.57
N ILE A 191 -8.54 -9.21 -8.27
CA ILE A 191 -7.39 -9.99 -7.79
C ILE A 191 -7.48 -11.44 -8.24
N ARG A 192 -8.62 -12.12 -8.07
CA ARG A 192 -8.81 -13.51 -8.52
C ARG A 192 -8.56 -13.66 -10.02
N SER A 193 -9.02 -12.68 -10.81
CA SER A 193 -8.81 -12.67 -12.26
C SER A 193 -7.33 -12.59 -12.65
N PHE A 194 -6.49 -11.90 -11.87
CA PHE A 194 -5.05 -11.74 -12.15
C PHE A 194 -4.17 -12.75 -11.41
N ALA A 195 -4.62 -13.32 -10.30
CA ALA A 195 -3.86 -14.28 -9.51
C ALA A 195 -3.94 -15.71 -10.07
N GLY A 196 -5.05 -16.06 -10.72
CA GLY A 196 -5.30 -17.40 -11.26
C GLY A 196 -4.70 -17.68 -12.65
N THR A 197 -3.84 -16.80 -13.18
CA THR A 197 -3.29 -16.89 -14.54
C THR A 197 -1.90 -17.52 -14.61
N HIS A 198 -1.56 -18.41 -13.66
CA HIS A 198 -0.29 -19.14 -13.62
C HIS A 198 -0.50 -20.62 -13.31
#